data_AF-A0A4D4ME26-F1
#
_entry.id   AF-A0A4D4ME26-F1
#
_cell.length_a   1.000
_cell.length_b   1.000
_cell.length_c   1.000
_cell.angle_alpha   90.00
_cell.angle_beta   90.00
_cell.angle_gamma   90.00
#
_symmetry.space_group_name_H-M   'P 1'
#
loop_
_entity.id
_entity.type
_entity.pdbx_description
1 polymer ?
#
loop_
_entity_poly.entity_id
_entity_poly.type
_entity_poly.pdbx_seq_one_letter_code
_entity_poly.pdbx_strand_id
1 'polypeptide(L)'
;MGYTAVHPVWGRLDASMDDLGCDRAWTDVHRVKGLRLACPECGGRVFARASQHVVRHFYHQVRPPDCELANESPEHHLLKLELVVAARAAGWRAELEVSSEVRNWRADVMVFDEHDRPFMALEAQLSPMTQDEARMRTDRYARDGVAVCWVALQDRPWERVVPSLRVRSPRRRGETWTVWHGMARYDWAPRTLKAKAKWVHITCPLGDAIRWILDGRVHAHTGANGTVWWTAPAYEDLVLARAQMEAEAEAVRRVAAAERRRQEAEQRAAAAEQHRQDAERRALEWQAELLEWQAELQRLAGFFQRTGLDATVWEAFTQMVRSASGKAIMYGDQSPAHGNGLLVYARPRWTGDGFTLAGVVCPDLEALIEWPAELTILVPNQTWLSRIQAAARSPLKVAVLNPVTGRSTFIRVTAPDVVPVRPNGPDRG
;
A
#
# COMPACT_ATOMS: atom_id res chain seq x y z
N MET A 1 51.11 20.15 -27.01
CA MET A 1 51.14 20.17 -28.51
C MET A 1 49.90 20.98 -28.89
N GLY A 2 49.64 21.37 -30.14
CA GLY A 2 48.40 22.10 -30.41
C GLY A 2 48.11 22.20 -31.89
N TYR A 3 46.84 22.30 -32.27
CA TYR A 3 46.45 22.45 -33.67
C TYR A 3 46.23 23.90 -34.06
N THR A 4 46.15 24.81 -33.09
CA THR A 4 45.90 26.23 -33.36
C THR A 4 47.09 27.10 -32.97
N ALA A 5 47.29 28.17 -33.73
CA ALA A 5 48.29 29.20 -33.47
C ALA A 5 47.77 30.57 -33.93
N VAL A 6 48.43 31.64 -33.51
CA VAL A 6 48.13 33.00 -33.97
C VAL A 6 49.33 33.54 -34.72
N HIS A 7 49.10 33.95 -35.97
CA HIS A 7 50.03 34.74 -36.77
C HIS A 7 49.67 36.24 -36.61
N PRO A 8 50.64 37.15 -36.47
CA PRO A 8 50.37 38.57 -36.22
C PRO A 8 49.57 39.27 -37.32
N VAL A 9 49.67 38.81 -38.56
CA VAL A 9 48.97 39.37 -39.73
C VAL A 9 47.73 38.56 -40.12
N TRP A 10 47.90 37.25 -40.38
CA TRP A 10 46.81 36.36 -40.82
C TRP A 10 45.81 36.00 -39.71
N GLY A 11 46.11 36.32 -38.45
CA GLY A 11 45.25 35.97 -37.34
C GLY A 11 45.37 34.50 -36.95
N ARG A 12 44.23 33.88 -36.65
CA ARG A 12 44.16 32.50 -36.15
C ARG A 12 44.46 31.51 -37.28
N LEU A 13 45.24 30.48 -36.97
CA LEU A 13 45.58 29.37 -37.85
C LEU A 13 45.09 28.05 -37.26
N ASP A 14 44.60 27.15 -38.11
CA ASP A 14 44.17 25.79 -37.76
C ASP A 14 44.90 24.74 -38.61
N ALA A 15 45.84 24.03 -38.00
CA ALA A 15 46.65 22.98 -38.63
C ALA A 15 45.84 21.74 -39.06
N SER A 16 44.59 21.60 -38.60
CA SER A 16 43.69 20.53 -39.02
C SER A 16 43.00 20.81 -40.37
N MET A 17 43.11 22.05 -40.87
CA MET A 17 42.62 22.45 -42.19
C MET A 17 43.78 22.54 -43.19
N ASP A 18 43.50 22.28 -44.46
CA ASP A 18 44.52 22.33 -45.52
C ASP A 18 44.99 23.75 -45.85
N ASP A 19 44.08 24.73 -45.71
CA ASP A 19 44.25 26.16 -45.94
C ASP A 19 44.52 26.95 -44.64
N LEU A 20 44.80 26.24 -43.54
CA LEU A 20 45.00 26.81 -42.21
C LEU A 20 43.81 27.64 -41.67
N GLY A 21 42.64 27.58 -42.31
CA GLY A 21 41.50 28.44 -42.01
C GLY A 21 41.68 29.90 -42.45
N CYS A 22 42.68 30.20 -43.28
CA CYS A 22 42.95 31.57 -43.76
C CYS A 22 43.57 31.62 -45.16
N ASP A 23 43.22 30.68 -46.05
CA ASP A 23 43.75 30.57 -47.42
C ASP A 23 45.29 30.45 -47.51
N ARG A 24 45.93 29.88 -46.48
CA ARG A 24 47.39 29.68 -46.41
C ARG A 24 47.74 28.20 -46.42
N ALA A 25 48.78 27.85 -47.15
CA ALA A 25 49.24 26.47 -47.18
C ALA A 25 50.08 26.14 -45.95
N TRP A 26 50.13 24.87 -45.54
CA TRP A 26 51.04 24.42 -44.48
C TRP A 26 52.52 24.79 -44.73
N THR A 27 52.93 24.85 -45.99
CA THR A 27 54.28 25.29 -46.40
C THR A 27 54.59 26.74 -46.06
N ASP A 28 53.58 27.58 -45.88
CA ASP A 28 53.75 29.00 -45.50
C ASP A 28 54.13 29.16 -44.03
N VAL A 29 53.95 28.11 -43.22
CA VAL A 29 54.26 28.12 -41.78
C VAL A 29 55.34 27.12 -41.39
N HIS A 30 55.45 26.02 -42.12
CA HIS A 30 56.36 24.92 -41.78
C HIS A 30 57.78 25.18 -42.30
N ARG A 31 58.74 25.20 -41.37
CA ARG A 31 60.18 25.44 -41.65
C ARG A 31 60.49 26.80 -42.30
N VAL A 32 59.60 27.78 -42.14
CA VAL A 32 59.84 29.15 -42.59
C VAL A 32 60.69 29.91 -41.56
N LYS A 33 61.87 30.37 -41.99
CA LYS A 33 62.79 31.14 -41.12
C LYS A 33 62.18 32.52 -40.79
N GLY A 34 62.34 32.96 -39.55
CA GLY A 34 61.89 34.28 -39.10
C GLY A 34 60.39 34.40 -38.80
N LEU A 35 59.58 33.40 -39.18
CA LEU A 35 58.16 33.41 -38.89
C LEU A 35 57.89 33.40 -37.38
N ARG A 36 56.93 34.23 -36.96
CA ARG A 36 56.49 34.37 -35.57
C ARG A 36 55.06 33.87 -35.46
N LEU A 37 54.89 32.75 -34.77
CA LEU A 37 53.61 32.20 -34.38
C LEU A 37 53.52 32.23 -32.85
N ALA A 38 52.34 32.56 -32.33
CA ALA A 38 52.06 32.62 -30.91
C ALA A 38 51.04 31.54 -30.51
N CYS A 39 51.19 31.00 -29.31
CA CYS A 39 50.18 30.18 -28.67
C CYS A 39 48.93 31.03 -28.38
N PRO A 40 47.72 30.59 -28.75
CA PRO A 40 46.50 31.37 -28.49
C PRO A 40 46.15 31.51 -27.00
N GLU A 41 46.73 30.67 -26.14
CA GLU A 41 46.54 30.73 -24.70
C GLU A 41 47.58 31.64 -24.02
N CYS A 42 48.85 31.22 -24.01
CA CYS A 42 49.88 31.92 -23.24
C CYS A 42 50.60 33.03 -24.02
N GLY A 43 50.30 33.21 -25.32
CA GLY A 43 51.01 34.14 -26.21
C GLY A 43 52.47 33.76 -26.53
N GLY A 44 52.99 32.70 -25.90
CA GLY A 44 54.36 32.22 -26.08
C GLY A 44 54.64 31.75 -27.51
N ARG A 45 55.90 31.82 -27.93
CA ARG A 45 56.29 31.44 -29.29
C ARG A 45 56.10 29.94 -29.53
N VAL A 46 55.45 29.61 -30.64
CA VAL A 46 55.25 28.23 -31.12
C VAL A 46 55.86 28.03 -32.51
N PHE A 47 56.10 26.77 -32.86
CA PHE A 47 56.70 26.35 -34.11
C PHE A 47 55.84 25.30 -34.80
N ALA A 48 55.75 25.36 -36.12
CA ALA A 48 55.05 24.37 -36.92
C ALA A 48 55.88 23.09 -37.10
N ARG A 49 55.26 21.92 -36.94
CA ARG A 49 55.86 20.60 -37.13
C ARG A 49 54.88 19.65 -37.81
N ALA A 50 55.39 18.83 -38.72
CA ALA A 50 54.68 17.65 -39.20
C ALA A 50 55.33 16.40 -38.60
N SER A 51 54.53 15.49 -38.04
CA SER A 51 55.02 14.19 -37.59
C SER A 51 55.28 13.25 -38.78
N GLN A 52 56.05 12.18 -38.57
CA GLN A 52 56.28 11.13 -39.59
C GLN A 52 54.97 10.47 -40.08
N HIS A 53 53.88 10.63 -39.33
CA HIS A 53 52.55 10.11 -39.65
C HIS A 53 51.55 11.24 -40.01
N VAL A 54 52.05 12.35 -40.57
CA VAL A 54 51.29 13.44 -41.25
C VAL A 54 50.41 14.31 -40.33
N VAL A 55 50.47 14.18 -39.01
CA VAL A 55 49.72 15.09 -38.13
C VAL A 55 50.48 16.42 -38.01
N ARG A 56 49.96 17.45 -38.68
CA ARG A 56 50.40 18.84 -38.61
C ARG A 56 50.01 19.41 -37.23
N HIS A 57 50.95 20.07 -36.55
CA HIS A 57 50.69 20.70 -35.26
C HIS A 57 51.70 21.82 -34.97
N PHE A 58 51.34 22.66 -34.02
CA PHE A 58 52.20 23.66 -33.40
C PHE A 58 52.71 23.16 -32.06
N TYR A 59 53.94 23.54 -31.69
CA TYR A 59 54.55 23.14 -30.43
C TYR A 59 55.40 24.25 -29.83
N HIS A 60 55.48 24.26 -28.50
CA HIS A 60 56.43 25.07 -27.76
C HIS A 60 57.80 24.39 -27.76
N GLN A 61 58.87 25.13 -28.06
CA GLN A 61 60.23 24.60 -27.93
C GLN A 61 60.57 24.25 -26.47
N VAL A 62 60.12 25.10 -25.54
CA VAL A 62 60.15 24.86 -24.09
C VAL A 62 58.72 24.99 -23.60
N ARG A 63 58.15 23.94 -22.97
CA ARG A 63 56.77 23.93 -22.50
C ARG A 63 56.62 24.86 -21.28
N PRO A 64 55.78 25.90 -21.34
CA PRO A 64 55.48 26.71 -20.16
C PRO A 64 54.63 25.90 -19.18
N PRO A 65 54.86 25.98 -17.86
CA PRO A 65 54.07 25.25 -16.86
C PRO A 65 52.61 25.72 -16.80
N ASP A 66 52.37 27.02 -17.00
CA ASP A 66 51.04 27.65 -16.86
C ASP A 66 50.26 27.71 -18.18
N CYS A 67 50.66 26.93 -19.18
CA CYS A 67 50.01 26.86 -20.49
C CYS A 67 49.31 25.49 -20.63
N GLU A 68 47.99 25.47 -20.43
CA GLU A 68 47.15 24.28 -20.56
C GLU A 68 47.38 23.59 -21.91
N LEU A 69 47.31 24.32 -23.03
CA LEU A 69 47.53 23.80 -24.38
C LEU A 69 48.93 23.18 -24.55
N ALA A 70 49.94 23.71 -23.85
CA ALA A 70 51.29 23.12 -23.90
C ALA A 70 51.36 21.77 -23.18
N ASN A 71 50.55 21.60 -22.14
CA ASN A 71 50.61 20.51 -21.17
C ASN A 71 49.49 19.46 -21.33
N GLU A 72 48.60 19.62 -22.30
CA GLU A 72 47.65 18.58 -22.72
C GLU A 72 48.35 17.31 -23.23
N SER A 73 47.67 16.18 -23.03
CA SER A 73 48.17 14.86 -23.45
C SER A 73 47.93 14.64 -24.96
N PRO A 74 48.73 13.78 -25.63
CA PRO A 74 48.49 13.41 -27.02
C PRO A 74 47.08 12.84 -27.27
N GLU A 75 46.55 12.08 -26.32
CA GLU A 75 45.21 11.49 -26.39
C GLU A 75 44.12 12.57 -26.40
N HIS A 76 44.32 13.66 -25.64
CA HIS A 76 43.39 14.79 -25.61
C HIS A 76 43.36 15.46 -26.98
N HIS A 77 44.53 15.79 -27.52
CA HIS A 77 44.66 16.38 -28.85
C HIS A 77 44.01 15.51 -29.94
N LEU A 78 44.27 14.20 -29.94
CA LEU A 78 43.67 13.27 -30.91
C LEU A 78 42.14 13.25 -30.81
N LEU A 79 41.59 13.28 -29.60
CA LEU A 79 40.14 13.33 -29.41
C LEU A 79 39.55 14.65 -29.92
N LYS A 80 40.16 15.81 -29.64
CA LYS A 80 39.70 17.10 -30.20
C LYS A 80 39.71 17.10 -31.73
N LEU A 81 40.79 16.56 -32.31
CA LEU A 81 40.92 16.44 -33.77
C LEU A 81 39.82 15.54 -34.35
N GLU A 82 39.54 14.40 -33.73
CA GLU A 82 38.45 13.52 -34.18
C GLU A 82 37.08 14.22 -34.08
N LEU A 83 36.81 14.95 -33.00
CA LEU A 83 35.55 15.65 -32.81
C LEU A 83 35.33 16.75 -33.86
N VAL A 84 36.35 17.56 -34.15
CA VAL A 84 36.22 18.62 -35.17
C VAL A 84 36.08 18.02 -36.57
N VAL A 85 36.80 16.93 -36.88
CA VAL A 85 36.68 16.22 -38.16
C VAL A 85 35.29 15.60 -38.30
N ALA A 86 34.75 14.98 -37.24
CA ALA A 86 33.42 14.41 -37.23
C ALA A 86 32.33 15.48 -37.46
N ALA A 87 32.42 16.63 -36.81
CA ALA A 87 31.49 17.74 -37.00
C ALA A 87 31.54 18.28 -38.44
N ARG A 88 32.75 18.51 -38.98
CA ARG A 88 32.95 18.96 -40.37
C ARG A 88 32.44 17.92 -41.39
N ALA A 89 32.68 16.64 -41.15
CA ALA A 89 32.17 15.55 -42.00
C ALA A 89 30.64 15.43 -41.95
N ALA A 90 30.01 15.89 -40.86
CA ALA A 90 28.56 16.03 -40.75
C ALA A 90 28.01 17.27 -41.49
N GLY A 91 28.87 18.09 -42.12
CA GLY A 91 28.48 19.28 -42.86
C GLY A 91 28.43 20.56 -42.03
N TRP A 92 28.89 20.52 -40.78
CA TRP A 92 28.85 21.68 -39.88
C TRP A 92 30.19 22.44 -39.89
N ARG A 93 30.13 23.77 -39.80
CA ARG A 93 31.33 24.56 -39.51
C ARG A 93 31.77 24.28 -38.08
N ALA A 94 33.03 23.91 -37.90
CA ALA A 94 33.60 23.67 -36.57
C ALA A 94 35.05 24.15 -36.48
N GLU A 95 35.42 24.70 -35.33
CA GLU A 95 36.73 25.27 -35.05
C GLU A 95 37.27 24.78 -33.69
N LEU A 96 38.57 24.54 -33.61
CA LEU A 96 39.25 24.11 -32.39
C LEU A 96 39.52 25.29 -31.45
N GLU A 97 39.55 25.07 -30.14
CA GLU A 97 40.01 26.01 -29.09
C GLU A 97 39.40 27.43 -29.15
N VAL A 98 38.08 27.54 -29.31
CA VAL A 98 37.37 28.82 -29.40
C VAL A 98 36.96 29.29 -28.01
N SER A 99 37.34 30.50 -27.65
CA SER A 99 36.96 31.15 -26.38
C SER A 99 35.72 32.02 -26.57
N SER A 100 34.92 32.17 -25.51
CA SER A 100 33.95 33.26 -25.46
C SER A 100 34.64 34.62 -25.53
N GLU A 101 33.88 35.64 -25.91
CA GLU A 101 34.37 37.02 -25.96
C GLU A 101 34.90 37.50 -24.60
N VAL A 102 34.17 37.16 -23.52
CA VAL A 102 34.55 37.48 -22.14
C VAL A 102 35.58 36.50 -21.54
N ARG A 103 36.02 35.50 -22.32
CA ARG A 103 37.01 34.46 -21.95
C ARG A 103 36.68 33.70 -20.67
N ASN A 104 35.39 33.56 -20.35
CA ASN A 104 34.90 32.78 -19.20
C ASN A 104 34.86 31.26 -19.46
N TRP A 105 34.95 30.84 -20.73
CA TRP A 105 35.15 29.46 -21.17
C TRP A 105 35.93 29.40 -22.50
N ARG A 106 36.48 28.22 -22.78
CA ARG A 106 37.12 27.86 -24.05
C ARG A 106 36.64 26.46 -24.44
N ALA A 107 35.98 26.34 -25.57
CA ALA A 107 35.56 25.07 -26.12
C ALA A 107 36.72 24.39 -26.81
N ASP A 108 36.93 23.12 -26.49
CA ASP A 108 37.87 22.27 -27.22
C ASP A 108 37.54 22.23 -28.71
N VAL A 109 36.25 22.07 -29.05
CA VAL A 109 35.70 22.25 -30.40
C VAL A 109 34.40 23.07 -30.29
N MET A 110 34.32 24.16 -31.03
CA MET A 110 33.08 24.91 -31.22
C MET A 110 32.46 24.59 -32.57
N VAL A 111 31.18 24.21 -32.56
CA VAL A 111 30.35 24.05 -33.74
C VAL A 111 29.48 25.29 -33.90
N PHE A 112 29.35 25.78 -35.12
CA PHE A 112 28.58 26.97 -35.46
C PHE A 112 27.33 26.59 -36.24
N ASP A 113 26.23 27.31 -36.03
CA ASP A 113 25.01 27.17 -36.83
C ASP A 113 25.16 27.76 -38.24
N GLU A 114 24.11 27.64 -39.05
CA GLU A 114 24.06 28.18 -40.42
C GLU A 114 24.20 29.72 -40.50
N HIS A 115 24.11 30.42 -39.37
CA HIS A 115 24.28 31.87 -39.24
C HIS A 115 25.63 32.25 -38.60
N ASP A 116 26.59 31.32 -38.57
CA ASP A 116 27.91 31.49 -37.94
C ASP A 116 27.86 31.84 -36.44
N ARG A 117 26.79 31.45 -35.73
CA ARG A 117 26.68 31.65 -34.28
C ARG A 117 27.15 30.40 -33.53
N PRO A 118 27.83 30.54 -32.37
CA PRO A 118 28.15 29.43 -31.50
C PRO A 118 26.91 28.58 -31.19
N PHE A 119 26.92 27.31 -31.58
CA PHE A 119 25.78 26.40 -31.46
C PHE A 119 26.02 25.33 -30.40
N MET A 120 27.16 24.63 -30.49
CA MET A 120 27.49 23.54 -29.58
C MET A 120 28.99 23.43 -29.34
N ALA A 121 29.38 23.31 -28.07
CA ALA A 121 30.72 22.92 -27.67
C ALA A 121 30.83 21.40 -27.56
N LEU A 122 31.83 20.80 -28.23
CA LEU A 122 32.23 19.41 -28.02
C LEU A 122 33.49 19.40 -27.17
N GLU A 123 33.37 18.95 -25.92
CA GLU A 123 34.42 19.03 -24.90
C GLU A 123 35.09 17.68 -24.70
N ALA A 124 36.40 17.60 -24.91
CA ALA A 124 37.18 16.39 -24.68
C ALA A 124 37.72 16.40 -23.23
N GLN A 125 37.08 15.69 -22.31
CA GLN A 125 37.44 15.75 -20.88
C GLN A 125 38.22 14.50 -20.44
N LEU A 126 39.56 14.62 -20.42
CA LEU A 126 40.46 13.55 -19.97
C LEU A 126 40.98 13.72 -18.55
N SER A 127 40.97 14.94 -18.01
CA SER A 127 41.38 15.19 -16.63
C SER A 127 40.24 14.85 -15.66
N PRO A 128 40.54 14.48 -14.41
CA PRO A 128 39.53 14.39 -13.36
C PRO A 128 38.71 15.67 -13.25
N MET A 129 37.40 15.52 -13.08
CA MET A 129 36.43 16.59 -12.89
C MET A 129 35.31 16.03 -12.03
N THR A 130 34.75 16.85 -11.16
CA THR A 130 33.61 16.49 -10.30
C THR A 130 32.28 16.66 -11.05
N GLN A 131 31.20 16.13 -10.48
CA GLN A 131 29.84 16.33 -11.03
C GLN A 131 29.43 17.81 -10.99
N ASP A 132 29.75 18.51 -9.91
CA ASP A 132 29.39 19.92 -9.73
C ASP A 132 30.16 20.83 -10.69
N GLU A 133 31.45 20.56 -10.90
CA GLU A 133 32.24 21.27 -11.91
C GLU A 133 31.69 21.03 -13.32
N ALA A 134 31.28 19.81 -13.64
CA ALA A 134 30.67 19.48 -14.94
C ALA A 134 29.39 20.30 -15.19
N ARG A 135 28.51 20.37 -14.18
CA ARG A 135 27.28 21.17 -14.23
C ARG A 135 27.60 22.65 -14.37
N MET A 136 28.46 23.18 -13.50
CA MET A 136 28.88 24.58 -13.53
C MET A 136 29.48 24.97 -14.89
N ARG A 137 30.35 24.13 -15.47
CA ARG A 137 30.92 24.37 -16.80
C ARG A 137 29.85 24.33 -17.89
N THR A 138 28.94 23.35 -17.84
CA THR A 138 27.81 23.25 -18.77
C THR A 138 26.90 24.48 -18.69
N ASP A 139 26.61 24.96 -17.48
CA ASP A 139 25.79 26.15 -17.25
C ASP A 139 26.47 27.42 -17.79
N ARG A 140 27.80 27.51 -17.78
CA ARG A 140 28.52 28.64 -18.40
C ARG A 140 28.28 28.71 -19.90
N TYR A 141 28.34 27.59 -20.60
CA TYR A 141 27.99 27.54 -22.03
C TYR A 141 26.52 27.88 -22.26
N ALA A 142 25.63 27.29 -21.45
CA ALA A 142 24.19 27.50 -21.59
C ALA A 142 23.77 28.98 -21.41
N ARG A 143 24.45 29.74 -20.53
CA ARG A 143 24.23 31.19 -20.37
C ARG A 143 24.51 31.98 -21.65
N ASP A 144 25.44 31.49 -22.47
CA ASP A 144 25.82 32.11 -23.74
C ASP A 144 25.08 31.47 -24.93
N GLY A 145 24.03 30.67 -24.68
CA GLY A 145 23.22 30.02 -25.71
C GLY A 145 23.88 28.82 -26.38
N VAL A 146 24.99 28.31 -25.83
CA VAL A 146 25.77 27.21 -26.41
C VAL A 146 25.42 25.88 -25.72
N ALA A 147 25.01 24.89 -26.50
CA ALA A 147 24.83 23.52 -26.00
C ALA A 147 26.18 22.83 -25.78
N VAL A 148 26.23 21.74 -24.98
CA VAL A 148 27.50 21.03 -24.72
C VAL A 148 27.33 19.53 -24.85
N CYS A 149 28.28 18.88 -25.52
CA CYS A 149 28.48 17.44 -25.47
C CYS A 149 29.88 17.12 -24.91
N TRP A 150 29.92 16.52 -23.71
CA TRP A 150 31.16 16.09 -23.07
C TRP A 150 31.59 14.71 -23.57
N VAL A 151 32.87 14.51 -23.84
CA VAL A 151 33.40 13.25 -24.38
C VAL A 151 34.57 12.76 -23.52
N ALA A 152 34.48 11.52 -23.03
CA ALA A 152 35.52 10.90 -22.21
C ALA A 152 35.99 9.54 -22.78
N LEU A 153 37.21 9.14 -22.43
CA LEU A 153 37.78 7.83 -22.78
C LEU A 153 37.54 6.75 -21.70
N GLN A 154 37.30 7.18 -20.46
CA GLN A 154 37.24 6.34 -19.27
C GLN A 154 35.96 6.65 -18.50
N ASP A 155 35.62 5.80 -17.53
CA ASP A 155 34.49 6.03 -16.63
C ASP A 155 34.70 7.27 -15.77
N ARG A 156 33.75 8.19 -15.81
CA ARG A 156 33.77 9.42 -15.02
C ARG A 156 32.49 9.59 -14.20
N PRO A 157 32.60 10.17 -13.00
CA PRO A 157 31.45 10.41 -12.14
C PRO A 157 30.42 11.37 -12.77
N TRP A 158 30.85 12.25 -13.69
CA TRP A 158 29.99 13.28 -14.29
C TRP A 158 29.21 12.85 -15.53
N GLU A 159 29.51 11.70 -16.13
CA GLU A 159 28.90 11.30 -17.41
C GLU A 159 27.37 11.14 -17.37
N ARG A 160 26.81 10.97 -16.18
CA ARG A 160 25.36 10.79 -15.98
C ARG A 160 24.62 12.06 -15.59
N VAL A 161 25.31 13.18 -15.35
CA VAL A 161 24.67 14.42 -14.89
C VAL A 161 24.67 15.53 -15.93
N VAL A 162 25.43 15.36 -17.00
CA VAL A 162 25.51 16.29 -18.14
C VAL A 162 25.49 15.49 -19.45
N PRO A 163 25.12 16.10 -20.59
CA PRO A 163 25.09 15.40 -21.88
C PRO A 163 26.51 14.92 -22.23
N SER A 164 26.70 13.61 -22.29
CA SER A 164 28.03 13.05 -22.46
C SER A 164 28.07 11.77 -23.30
N LEU A 165 29.24 11.48 -23.85
CA LEU A 165 29.58 10.27 -24.57
C LEU A 165 30.85 9.66 -23.97
N ARG A 166 30.89 8.33 -23.89
CA ARG A 166 32.13 7.60 -23.64
C ARG A 166 32.56 6.89 -24.91
N VAL A 167 33.81 7.13 -25.29
CA VAL A 167 34.36 6.64 -26.55
C VAL A 167 35.55 5.72 -26.32
N ARG A 168 35.87 4.92 -27.33
CA ARG A 168 37.12 4.16 -27.43
C ARG A 168 37.84 4.59 -28.70
N SER A 169 39.14 4.82 -28.56
CA SER A 169 40.01 5.05 -29.70
C SER A 169 40.15 3.76 -30.53
N PRO A 170 40.37 3.88 -31.85
CA PRO A 170 40.68 2.75 -32.70
C PRO A 170 41.97 2.05 -32.25
N ARG A 171 41.99 0.72 -32.28
CA ARG A 171 43.17 -0.08 -31.92
C ARG A 171 44.02 -0.43 -33.14
N ARG A 172 43.40 -0.45 -34.32
CA ARG A 172 44.05 -0.77 -35.60
C ARG A 172 43.80 0.33 -36.61
N ARG A 173 44.71 0.42 -37.59
CA ARG A 173 44.56 1.33 -38.72
C ARG A 173 43.32 0.94 -39.54
N GLY A 174 42.47 1.93 -39.84
CA GLY A 174 41.20 1.72 -40.56
C GLY A 174 39.98 1.51 -39.66
N GLU A 175 40.17 1.34 -38.35
CA GLU A 175 39.06 1.40 -37.39
C GLU A 175 38.70 2.87 -37.09
N THR A 176 37.44 3.09 -36.72
CA THR A 176 36.94 4.41 -36.31
C THR A 176 36.74 4.48 -34.81
N TRP A 177 36.71 5.70 -34.27
CA TRP A 177 36.29 5.92 -32.90
C TRP A 177 34.87 5.42 -32.67
N THR A 178 34.64 4.79 -31.52
CA THR A 178 33.37 4.14 -31.20
C THR A 178 32.82 4.67 -29.89
N VAL A 179 31.58 5.15 -29.91
CA VAL A 179 30.76 5.44 -28.73
C VAL A 179 30.21 4.14 -28.18
N TRP A 180 30.28 3.95 -26.86
CA TRP A 180 29.74 2.76 -26.20
C TRP A 180 28.93 3.05 -24.94
N HIS A 181 28.91 4.32 -24.48
CA HIS A 181 28.07 4.81 -23.40
C HIS A 181 27.66 6.26 -23.71
N GLY A 182 26.55 6.71 -23.14
CA GLY A 182 25.99 8.06 -23.34
C GLY A 182 24.89 8.12 -24.39
N MET A 183 24.99 7.39 -25.50
CA MET A 183 23.88 7.18 -26.44
C MET A 183 22.98 6.06 -25.92
N ALA A 184 21.66 6.25 -25.89
CA ALA A 184 20.73 5.28 -25.29
C ALA A 184 19.42 5.11 -26.06
N ARG A 185 18.87 3.91 -26.00
CA ARG A 185 17.50 3.57 -26.42
C ARG A 185 16.68 3.05 -25.25
N TYR A 186 15.38 3.29 -25.32
CA TYR A 186 14.44 2.65 -24.41
C TYR A 186 14.05 1.27 -24.94
N ASP A 187 14.44 0.22 -24.23
CA ASP A 187 14.20 -1.18 -24.60
C ASP A 187 12.92 -1.67 -23.91
N TRP A 188 11.83 -1.83 -24.67
CA TRP A 188 10.53 -2.28 -24.16
C TRP A 188 9.79 -3.15 -25.19
N ALA A 189 9.96 -4.48 -25.12
CA ALA A 189 9.27 -5.45 -25.97
C ALA A 189 8.96 -6.75 -25.20
N PRO A 190 7.78 -7.39 -25.39
CA PRO A 190 6.59 -6.92 -26.09
C PRO A 190 5.84 -5.89 -25.23
N ARG A 191 5.52 -4.70 -25.77
CA ARG A 191 4.97 -3.47 -25.14
C ARG A 191 3.77 -3.71 -24.19
N THR A 192 4.03 -4.36 -23.07
CA THR A 192 3.09 -4.77 -22.05
C THR A 192 3.71 -4.43 -20.70
N LEU A 193 2.88 -4.21 -19.68
CA LEU A 193 3.38 -3.88 -18.34
C LEU A 193 4.14 -5.03 -17.67
N LYS A 194 4.00 -6.27 -18.18
CA LYS A 194 4.78 -7.43 -17.72
C LYS A 194 6.18 -7.47 -18.32
N ALA A 195 6.38 -6.86 -19.49
CA ALA A 195 7.67 -6.86 -20.15
C ALA A 195 8.65 -5.96 -19.40
N LYS A 196 9.89 -6.45 -19.24
CA LYS A 196 10.96 -5.64 -18.69
C LYS A 196 11.20 -4.46 -19.61
N ALA A 197 11.26 -3.26 -19.04
CA ALA A 197 11.76 -2.11 -19.78
C ALA A 197 12.86 -1.36 -19.04
N LYS A 198 13.84 -0.93 -19.82
CA LYS A 198 15.07 -0.32 -19.33
C LYS A 198 15.70 0.55 -20.42
N TRP A 199 16.44 1.56 -19.99
CA TRP A 199 17.39 2.25 -20.86
C TRP A 199 18.60 1.36 -21.12
N VAL A 200 19.04 1.31 -22.38
CA VAL A 200 20.19 0.53 -22.82
C VAL A 200 21.09 1.40 -23.68
N HIS A 201 22.39 1.40 -23.40
CA HIS A 201 23.35 2.11 -24.21
C HIS A 201 23.49 1.50 -25.60
N ILE A 202 23.66 2.36 -26.60
CA ILE A 202 23.88 1.98 -28.00
C ILE A 202 25.34 2.19 -28.33
N THR A 203 25.92 1.19 -28.99
CA THR A 203 27.25 1.29 -29.59
C THR A 203 27.14 1.80 -31.02
N CYS A 204 27.90 2.84 -31.37
CA CYS A 204 27.91 3.42 -32.71
C CYS A 204 29.24 4.12 -33.02
N PRO A 205 29.59 4.37 -34.29
CA PRO A 205 30.72 5.23 -34.64
C PRO A 205 30.56 6.65 -34.05
N LEU A 206 31.67 7.26 -33.61
CA LEU A 206 31.65 8.62 -33.06
C LEU A 206 31.14 9.63 -34.09
N GLY A 207 31.56 9.52 -35.36
CA GLY A 207 31.06 10.39 -36.43
C GLY A 207 29.55 10.34 -36.60
N ASP A 208 28.94 9.15 -36.48
CA ASP A 208 27.48 9.00 -36.54
C ASP A 208 26.81 9.65 -35.33
N ALA A 209 27.34 9.42 -34.13
CA ALA A 209 26.80 10.04 -32.92
C ALA A 209 26.83 11.56 -32.99
N ILE A 210 27.96 12.15 -33.38
CA ILE A 210 28.11 13.61 -33.54
C ILE A 210 27.14 14.13 -34.59
N ARG A 211 27.05 13.47 -35.76
CA ARG A 211 26.06 13.83 -36.78
C ARG A 211 24.64 13.79 -36.25
N TRP A 212 24.23 12.74 -35.54
CA TRP A 212 22.87 12.65 -35.02
C TRP A 212 22.56 13.73 -33.99
N ILE A 213 23.54 14.09 -33.15
CA ILE A 213 23.43 15.16 -32.16
C ILE A 213 23.26 16.51 -32.87
N LEU A 214 24.14 16.82 -33.82
CA LEU A 214 24.13 18.11 -34.52
C LEU A 214 22.90 18.27 -35.42
N ASP A 215 22.48 17.20 -36.11
CA ASP A 215 21.24 17.18 -36.91
C ASP A 215 19.95 17.23 -36.06
N GLY A 216 20.06 17.19 -34.72
CA GLY A 216 18.89 17.14 -33.82
C GLY A 216 18.08 15.85 -33.92
N ARG A 217 18.65 14.76 -34.47
CA ARG A 217 18.00 13.43 -34.50
C ARG A 217 17.99 12.76 -33.14
N VAL A 218 18.92 13.14 -32.28
CA VAL A 218 18.96 12.79 -30.86
C VAL A 218 19.16 14.05 -30.04
N HIS A 219 18.62 14.04 -28.83
CA HIS A 219 18.72 15.14 -27.88
C HIS A 219 19.08 14.62 -26.49
N ALA A 220 19.52 15.54 -25.62
CA ALA A 220 19.81 15.22 -24.24
C ALA A 220 18.48 14.99 -23.47
N HIS A 221 18.34 13.79 -22.91
CA HIS A 221 17.21 13.39 -22.09
C HIS A 221 17.66 13.14 -20.65
N THR A 222 16.90 13.66 -19.70
CA THR A 222 17.10 13.40 -18.26
C THR A 222 16.04 12.43 -17.76
N GLY A 223 16.45 11.21 -17.42
CA GLY A 223 15.56 10.20 -16.88
C GLY A 223 15.10 10.52 -15.44
N ALA A 224 14.09 9.79 -14.96
CA ALA A 224 13.51 9.99 -13.63
C ALA A 224 14.50 9.83 -12.45
N ASN A 225 15.60 9.10 -12.67
CA ASN A 225 16.69 8.95 -11.68
C ASN A 225 17.76 10.05 -11.80
N GLY A 226 17.52 11.09 -12.60
CA GLY A 226 18.45 12.19 -12.88
C GLY A 226 19.59 11.84 -13.85
N THR A 227 19.61 10.64 -14.42
CA THR A 227 20.64 10.25 -15.41
C THR A 227 20.37 10.92 -16.75
N VAL A 228 21.41 11.54 -17.32
CA VAL A 228 21.40 12.19 -18.63
C VAL A 228 21.99 11.26 -19.69
N TRP A 229 21.33 11.16 -20.85
CA TRP A 229 21.83 10.46 -22.04
C TRP A 229 21.35 11.16 -23.31
N TRP A 230 22.01 10.86 -24.43
CA TRP A 230 21.53 11.19 -25.77
C TRP A 230 20.55 10.12 -26.25
N THR A 231 19.36 10.51 -26.71
CA THR A 231 18.36 9.58 -27.25
C THR A 231 17.52 10.19 -28.36
N ALA A 232 16.92 9.33 -29.17
CA ALA A 232 15.99 9.75 -30.22
C ALA A 232 14.58 9.95 -29.64
N PRO A 233 13.79 10.94 -30.14
CA PRO A 233 12.42 11.19 -29.68
C PRO A 233 11.53 9.95 -29.64
N ALA A 234 11.66 9.05 -30.63
CA ALA A 234 10.88 7.82 -30.70
C ALA A 234 11.05 6.90 -29.48
N TYR A 235 12.17 6.97 -28.76
CA TYR A 235 12.36 6.20 -27.53
C TYR A 235 11.74 6.88 -26.31
N GLU A 236 11.62 8.21 -26.31
CA GLU A 236 10.88 8.94 -25.28
C GLU A 236 9.38 8.69 -25.39
N ASP A 237 8.86 8.65 -26.61
CA ASP A 237 7.46 8.27 -26.88
C ASP A 237 7.14 6.90 -26.28
N LEU A 238 8.07 5.94 -26.32
CA LEU A 238 7.91 4.64 -25.68
C LEU A 238 7.87 4.72 -24.15
N VAL A 239 8.66 5.62 -23.54
CA VAL A 239 8.62 5.86 -22.09
C VAL A 239 7.27 6.45 -21.69
N LEU A 240 6.79 7.45 -22.45
CA LEU A 240 5.49 8.08 -22.23
C LEU A 240 4.35 7.08 -22.38
N ALA A 241 4.36 6.29 -23.46
CA ALA A 241 3.36 5.25 -23.69
C ALA A 241 3.32 4.23 -22.54
N ARG A 242 4.49 3.82 -22.02
CA ARG A 242 4.54 2.94 -20.86
C ARG A 242 3.97 3.61 -19.61
N ALA A 243 4.34 4.84 -19.32
CA ALA A 243 3.84 5.58 -18.17
C ALA A 243 2.31 5.75 -18.21
N GLN A 244 1.75 6.00 -19.39
CA GLN A 244 0.30 6.04 -19.62
C GLN A 244 -0.34 4.68 -19.30
N MET A 245 0.20 3.57 -19.83
CA MET A 245 -0.31 2.24 -19.51
C MET A 245 -0.24 1.92 -18.01
N GLU A 246 0.84 2.30 -17.33
CA GLU A 246 0.98 2.11 -15.88
C GLU A 246 -0.09 2.88 -15.10
N ALA A 247 -0.32 4.14 -15.49
CA ALA A 247 -1.34 5.01 -14.90
C ALA A 247 -2.76 4.47 -15.12
N GLU A 248 -3.09 4.01 -16.33
CA GLU A 248 -4.38 3.40 -16.65
C GLU A 248 -4.61 2.12 -15.83
N ALA A 249 -3.62 1.24 -15.78
CA ALA A 249 -3.72 0.01 -15.00
C ALA A 249 -3.87 0.30 -13.49
N GLU A 250 -3.23 1.36 -12.98
CA GLU A 250 -3.43 1.80 -11.61
C GLU A 250 -4.83 2.39 -11.38
N ALA A 251 -5.34 3.19 -12.32
CA ALA A 251 -6.69 3.75 -12.24
C ALA A 251 -7.74 2.64 -12.16
N VAL A 252 -7.63 1.59 -13.00
CA VAL A 252 -8.50 0.40 -12.94
C VAL A 252 -8.43 -0.28 -11.58
N ARG A 253 -7.22 -0.49 -11.03
CA ARG A 253 -7.06 -1.08 -9.68
C ARG A 253 -7.69 -0.22 -8.59
N ARG A 254 -7.57 1.11 -8.68
CA ARG A 254 -8.16 2.06 -7.72
C ARG A 254 -9.68 2.03 -7.76
N VAL A 255 -10.29 1.99 -8.94
CA VAL A 255 -11.75 1.87 -9.11
C VAL A 255 -12.24 0.55 -8.51
N ALA A 256 -11.63 -0.58 -8.87
CA ALA A 256 -12.02 -1.88 -8.33
C ALA A 256 -11.85 -1.96 -6.80
N ALA A 257 -10.82 -1.33 -6.23
CA ALA A 257 -10.64 -1.24 -4.79
C ALA A 257 -11.66 -0.32 -4.10
N ALA A 258 -12.12 0.73 -4.78
CA ALA A 258 -13.20 1.58 -4.29
C ALA A 258 -14.54 0.85 -4.29
N GLU A 259 -14.86 0.10 -5.35
CA GLU A 259 -16.07 -0.73 -5.43
C GLU A 259 -16.11 -1.80 -4.34
N ARG A 260 -15.01 -2.53 -4.13
CA ARG A 260 -14.92 -3.50 -3.02
C ARG A 260 -15.17 -2.87 -1.66
N ARG A 261 -14.57 -1.69 -1.40
CA ARG A 261 -14.81 -0.96 -0.14
C ARG A 261 -16.27 -0.53 0.03
N ARG A 262 -16.95 -0.14 -1.06
CA ARG A 262 -18.38 0.19 -1.02
C ARG A 262 -19.22 -1.05 -0.69
N GLN A 263 -18.99 -2.16 -1.37
CA GLN A 263 -19.71 -3.42 -1.12
C GLN A 263 -19.51 -3.92 0.32
N GLU A 264 -18.28 -3.87 0.84
CA GLU A 264 -18.02 -4.22 2.24
C GLU A 264 -18.73 -3.28 3.23
N ALA A 265 -18.80 -1.98 2.93
CA ALA A 265 -19.51 -1.02 3.78
C ALA A 265 -21.02 -1.27 3.77
N GLU A 266 -21.60 -1.56 2.60
CA GLU A 266 -23.01 -1.93 2.46
C GLU A 266 -23.34 -3.23 3.22
N GLN A 267 -22.50 -4.26 3.10
CA GLN A 267 -22.67 -5.51 3.85
C GLN A 267 -22.57 -5.29 5.36
N ARG A 268 -21.61 -4.48 5.83
CA ARG A 268 -21.49 -4.14 7.26
C ARG A 268 -22.70 -3.36 7.76
N ALA A 269 -23.22 -2.42 6.96
CA ALA A 269 -24.42 -1.65 7.31
C ALA A 269 -25.67 -2.55 7.38
N ALA A 270 -25.84 -3.47 6.42
CA ALA A 270 -26.93 -4.44 6.41
C ALA A 270 -26.85 -5.40 7.61
N ALA A 271 -25.66 -5.92 7.92
CA ALA A 271 -25.45 -6.77 9.10
C ALA A 271 -25.73 -6.03 10.41
N ALA A 272 -25.31 -4.77 10.52
CA ALA A 272 -25.60 -3.93 11.69
C ALA A 272 -27.10 -3.68 11.86
N GLU A 273 -27.83 -3.43 10.77
CA GLU A 273 -29.28 -3.25 10.79
C GLU A 273 -30.00 -4.54 11.21
N GLN A 274 -29.61 -5.68 10.66
CA GLN A 274 -30.17 -6.97 11.05
C GLN A 274 -29.93 -7.25 12.55
N HIS A 275 -28.71 -6.98 13.05
CA HIS A 275 -28.40 -7.10 14.47
C HIS A 275 -29.26 -6.18 15.35
N ARG A 276 -29.56 -4.95 14.90
CA ARG A 276 -30.47 -4.04 15.60
C ARG A 276 -31.89 -4.60 15.65
N GLN A 277 -32.43 -5.03 14.52
CA GLN A 277 -33.79 -5.61 14.44
C GLN A 277 -33.91 -6.87 15.30
N ASP A 278 -32.90 -7.74 15.30
CA ASP A 278 -32.87 -8.94 16.15
C ASP A 278 -32.74 -8.60 17.65
N ALA A 279 -32.08 -7.49 18.01
CA ALA A 279 -32.02 -7.02 19.38
C ALA A 279 -33.38 -6.42 19.82
N GLU A 280 -34.03 -5.62 18.98
CA GLU A 280 -35.36 -5.06 19.23
C GLU A 280 -36.41 -6.16 19.40
N ARG A 281 -36.41 -7.17 18.51
CA ARG A 281 -37.32 -8.32 18.61
C ARG A 281 -37.15 -9.06 19.95
N ARG A 282 -35.91 -9.36 20.34
CA ARG A 282 -35.62 -10.01 21.64
C ARG A 282 -36.04 -9.15 22.82
N ALA A 283 -35.90 -7.82 22.73
CA ALA A 283 -36.35 -6.92 23.78
C ALA A 283 -37.89 -6.93 23.92
N LEU A 284 -38.62 -6.97 22.79
CA LEU A 284 -40.08 -7.09 22.79
C LEU A 284 -40.55 -8.44 23.34
N GLU A 285 -39.93 -9.54 22.93
CA GLU A 285 -40.19 -10.89 23.47
C GLU A 285 -39.98 -10.92 24.98
N TRP A 286 -38.85 -10.39 25.47
CA TRP A 286 -38.56 -10.29 26.90
C TRP A 286 -39.56 -9.42 27.66
N GLN A 287 -40.00 -8.30 27.08
CA GLN A 287 -41.04 -7.47 27.70
C GLN A 287 -42.39 -8.19 27.80
N ALA A 288 -42.77 -8.94 26.76
CA ALA A 288 -43.99 -9.74 26.79
C ALA A 288 -43.91 -10.82 27.88
N GLU A 289 -42.80 -11.56 27.96
CA GLU A 289 -42.55 -12.56 29.01
C GLU A 289 -42.63 -11.94 30.42
N LEU A 290 -42.07 -10.75 30.63
CA LEU A 290 -42.17 -10.03 31.90
C LEU A 290 -43.60 -9.62 32.25
N LEU A 291 -44.39 -9.16 31.28
CA LEU A 291 -45.79 -8.81 31.49
C LEU A 291 -46.64 -10.04 31.82
N GLU A 292 -46.44 -11.15 31.11
CA GLU A 292 -47.09 -12.42 31.41
C GLU A 292 -46.74 -12.92 32.81
N TRP A 293 -45.46 -12.86 33.18
CA TRP A 293 -45.00 -13.22 34.52
C TRP A 293 -45.64 -12.34 35.61
N GLN A 294 -45.69 -11.03 35.41
CA GLN A 294 -46.34 -10.12 36.35
C GLN A 294 -47.84 -10.39 36.49
N ALA A 295 -48.54 -10.63 35.38
CA ALA A 295 -49.96 -10.97 35.40
C ALA A 295 -50.23 -12.28 36.16
N GLU A 296 -49.38 -13.29 35.99
CA GLU A 296 -49.48 -14.55 36.75
C GLU A 296 -49.22 -14.35 38.25
N LEU A 297 -48.21 -13.55 38.63
CA LEU A 297 -47.98 -13.21 40.04
C LEU A 297 -49.16 -12.44 40.65
N GLN A 298 -49.78 -11.53 39.90
CA GLN A 298 -50.99 -10.82 40.33
C GLN A 298 -52.17 -11.77 40.51
N ARG A 299 -52.40 -12.68 39.55
CA ARG A 299 -53.44 -13.72 39.63
C ARG A 299 -53.26 -14.60 40.88
N LEU A 300 -52.02 -14.90 41.25
CA LEU A 300 -51.68 -15.72 42.41
C LEU A 300 -51.54 -14.93 43.72
N ALA A 301 -51.65 -13.60 43.71
CA ALA A 301 -51.42 -12.77 44.92
C ALA A 301 -52.33 -13.18 46.09
N GLY A 302 -53.62 -13.42 45.83
CA GLY A 302 -54.56 -13.88 46.85
C GLY A 302 -54.24 -15.29 47.37
N PHE A 303 -53.69 -16.16 46.51
CA PHE A 303 -53.23 -17.50 46.90
C PHE A 303 -51.99 -17.41 47.80
N PHE A 304 -51.01 -16.59 47.44
CA PHE A 304 -49.79 -16.36 48.24
C PHE A 304 -50.12 -15.79 49.62
N GLN A 305 -50.99 -14.78 49.69
CA GLN A 305 -51.41 -14.19 50.96
C GLN A 305 -52.04 -15.21 51.91
N ARG A 306 -52.88 -16.12 51.41
CA ARG A 306 -53.52 -17.16 52.24
C ARG A 306 -52.56 -18.27 52.65
N THR A 307 -51.71 -18.71 51.73
CA THR A 307 -50.86 -19.89 51.94
C THR A 307 -49.55 -19.57 52.67
N GLY A 308 -49.14 -18.31 52.68
CA GLY A 308 -47.84 -17.86 53.17
C GLY A 308 -46.69 -18.23 52.23
N LEU A 309 -47.00 -18.64 50.99
CA LEU A 309 -46.00 -18.86 49.93
C LEU A 309 -45.60 -17.52 49.30
N ASP A 310 -44.32 -17.38 48.94
CA ASP A 310 -43.84 -16.27 48.12
C ASP A 310 -43.51 -16.73 46.68
N ALA A 311 -43.24 -15.76 45.80
CA ALA A 311 -42.98 -16.02 44.39
C ALA A 311 -41.73 -16.88 44.14
N THR A 312 -40.68 -16.73 44.96
CA THR A 312 -39.42 -17.50 44.80
C THR A 312 -39.62 -18.95 45.21
N VAL A 313 -40.31 -19.18 46.32
CA VAL A 313 -40.68 -20.51 46.81
C VAL A 313 -41.66 -21.17 45.83
N TRP A 314 -42.57 -20.40 45.25
CA TRP A 314 -43.52 -20.87 44.23
C TRP A 314 -42.83 -21.39 42.97
N GLU A 315 -41.85 -20.66 42.43
CA GLU A 315 -41.12 -21.08 41.24
C GLU A 315 -40.44 -22.44 41.44
N ALA A 316 -39.67 -22.57 42.53
CA ALA A 316 -39.02 -23.83 42.89
C ALA A 316 -40.04 -24.96 43.12
N PHE A 317 -41.17 -24.65 43.77
CA PHE A 317 -42.24 -25.63 44.02
C PHE A 317 -42.86 -26.12 42.71
N THR A 318 -43.20 -25.23 41.78
CA THR A 318 -43.79 -25.64 40.49
C THR A 318 -42.83 -26.45 39.63
N GLN A 319 -41.53 -26.13 39.68
CA GLN A 319 -40.49 -26.94 39.04
C GLN A 319 -40.44 -28.36 39.64
N MET A 320 -40.54 -28.48 40.96
CA MET A 320 -40.60 -29.78 41.62
C MET A 320 -41.85 -30.57 41.23
N VAL A 321 -43.03 -29.94 41.15
CA VAL A 321 -44.27 -30.61 40.68
C VAL A 321 -44.09 -31.16 39.26
N ARG A 322 -43.51 -30.37 38.34
CA ARG A 322 -43.25 -30.79 36.96
C ARG A 322 -42.25 -31.95 36.88
N SER A 323 -41.20 -31.91 37.70
CA SER A 323 -40.18 -32.96 37.76
C SER A 323 -40.73 -34.26 38.38
N ALA A 324 -41.43 -34.16 39.51
CA ALA A 324 -41.95 -35.31 40.24
C ALA A 324 -43.10 -36.01 39.49
N SER A 325 -43.90 -35.27 38.72
CA SER A 325 -45.01 -35.83 37.96
C SER A 325 -44.60 -36.52 36.65
N GLY A 326 -43.47 -36.11 36.04
CA GLY A 326 -43.07 -36.56 34.69
C GLY A 326 -44.04 -36.16 33.57
N LYS A 327 -45.07 -35.35 33.88
CA LYS A 327 -46.16 -34.95 33.00
C LYS A 327 -46.01 -33.49 32.56
N ALA A 328 -46.81 -33.07 31.59
CA ALA A 328 -47.06 -31.65 31.35
C ALA A 328 -48.06 -31.16 32.41
N ILE A 329 -47.75 -30.05 33.07
CA ILE A 329 -48.53 -29.50 34.19
C ILE A 329 -49.01 -28.09 33.85
N MET A 330 -50.29 -27.84 34.08
CA MET A 330 -50.93 -26.53 33.94
C MET A 330 -51.62 -26.18 35.25
N TYR A 331 -51.42 -24.95 35.74
CA TYR A 331 -52.05 -24.46 36.96
C TYR A 331 -53.30 -23.65 36.60
N GLY A 332 -54.46 -24.16 36.96
CA GLY A 332 -55.75 -23.49 36.78
C GLY A 332 -56.07 -22.53 37.93
N ASP A 333 -57.31 -22.06 37.97
CA ASP A 333 -57.73 -21.07 38.97
C ASP A 333 -57.90 -21.67 40.37
N GLN A 334 -58.05 -20.78 41.35
CA GLN A 334 -58.46 -21.15 42.69
C GLN A 334 -59.94 -21.54 42.66
N SER A 335 -60.29 -22.69 43.21
CA SER A 335 -61.66 -23.21 43.13
C SER A 335 -62.31 -23.30 44.52
N PRO A 336 -63.43 -22.59 44.78
CA PRO A 336 -64.18 -22.72 46.03
C PRO A 336 -64.58 -24.17 46.35
N ALA A 337 -64.97 -24.94 45.32
CA ALA A 337 -65.31 -26.37 45.46
C ALA A 337 -64.13 -27.26 45.92
N HIS A 338 -62.90 -26.74 45.88
CA HIS A 338 -61.67 -27.44 46.27
C HIS A 338 -60.92 -26.65 47.34
N GLY A 339 -61.65 -25.98 48.24
CA GLY A 339 -61.08 -25.22 49.34
C GLY A 339 -60.28 -24.00 48.90
N ASN A 340 -60.66 -23.36 47.79
CA ASN A 340 -59.89 -22.27 47.18
C ASN A 340 -58.42 -22.62 46.90
N GLY A 341 -58.07 -23.90 46.82
CA GLY A 341 -56.74 -24.35 46.42
C GLY A 341 -56.54 -24.15 44.92
N LEU A 342 -55.27 -24.04 44.50
CA LEU A 342 -54.93 -23.85 43.09
C LEU A 342 -55.04 -25.18 42.34
N LEU A 343 -55.87 -25.23 41.31
CA LEU A 343 -56.08 -26.47 40.56
C LEU A 343 -54.85 -26.84 39.74
N VAL A 344 -54.49 -28.12 39.74
CA VAL A 344 -53.36 -28.66 38.97
C VAL A 344 -53.88 -29.67 37.96
N TYR A 345 -53.70 -29.33 36.70
CA TYR A 345 -54.03 -30.20 35.60
C TYR A 345 -52.78 -30.86 35.05
N ALA A 346 -52.88 -32.14 34.72
CA ALA A 346 -51.78 -32.91 34.19
C ALA A 346 -52.15 -33.62 32.89
N ARG A 347 -51.17 -33.79 32.01
CA ARG A 347 -51.28 -34.58 30.78
C ARG A 347 -50.00 -35.39 30.53
N PRO A 348 -50.07 -36.63 30.00
CA PRO A 348 -48.88 -37.31 29.52
C PRO A 348 -48.18 -36.51 28.41
N ARG A 349 -46.84 -36.44 28.42
CA ARG A 349 -46.08 -35.56 27.51
C ARG A 349 -46.18 -35.93 26.02
N TRP A 350 -46.59 -37.18 25.72
CA TRP A 350 -46.55 -37.76 24.38
C TRP A 350 -47.92 -38.03 23.76
N THR A 351 -49.01 -37.60 24.42
CA THR A 351 -50.40 -37.82 23.95
C THR A 351 -51.09 -36.49 23.68
N GLY A 352 -51.90 -36.43 22.62
CA GLY A 352 -52.69 -35.24 22.23
C GLY A 352 -53.94 -34.98 23.07
N ASP A 353 -54.21 -35.77 24.11
CA ASP A 353 -55.41 -35.66 24.94
C ASP A 353 -55.52 -34.31 25.67
N GLY A 354 -56.69 -34.01 26.23
CA GLY A 354 -56.91 -32.83 27.06
C GLY A 354 -56.17 -32.90 28.41
N PHE A 355 -55.96 -31.75 29.04
CA PHE A 355 -55.50 -31.67 30.43
C PHE A 355 -56.61 -32.17 31.37
N THR A 356 -56.28 -33.08 32.30
CA THR A 356 -57.23 -33.58 33.31
C THR A 356 -56.83 -33.10 34.71
N LEU A 357 -57.82 -32.83 35.55
CA LEU A 357 -57.57 -32.38 36.92
C LEU A 357 -56.90 -33.50 37.72
N ALA A 358 -55.69 -33.25 38.20
CA ALA A 358 -54.82 -34.26 38.82
C ALA A 358 -54.52 -33.96 40.30
N GLY A 359 -54.62 -32.69 40.70
CA GLY A 359 -54.37 -32.31 42.08
C GLY A 359 -54.77 -30.88 42.39
N VAL A 360 -54.58 -30.50 43.65
CA VAL A 360 -54.87 -29.16 44.15
C VAL A 360 -53.73 -28.73 45.08
N VAL A 361 -53.20 -27.53 44.87
CA VAL A 361 -52.14 -26.97 45.71
C VAL A 361 -52.74 -26.21 46.89
N CYS A 362 -52.27 -26.53 48.10
CA CYS A 362 -52.61 -25.85 49.35
C CYS A 362 -54.11 -25.48 49.48
N PRO A 363 -55.04 -26.45 49.41
CA PRO A 363 -56.44 -26.19 49.68
C PRO A 363 -56.66 -25.77 51.13
N ASP A 364 -57.76 -25.06 51.38
CA ASP A 364 -58.27 -24.80 52.72
C ASP A 364 -58.53 -26.12 53.45
N LEU A 365 -58.09 -26.17 54.70
CA LEU A 365 -58.17 -27.36 55.54
C LEU A 365 -59.61 -27.73 55.88
N GLU A 366 -60.51 -26.75 55.95
CA GLU A 366 -61.94 -26.98 56.21
C GLU A 366 -62.64 -27.69 55.04
N ALA A 367 -62.14 -27.50 53.81
CA ALA A 367 -62.68 -28.15 52.61
C ALA A 367 -62.23 -29.62 52.46
N LEU A 368 -61.36 -30.11 53.35
CA LEU A 368 -60.85 -31.49 53.31
C LEU A 368 -61.85 -32.54 53.84
N ILE A 369 -63.04 -32.10 54.28
CA ILE A 369 -64.10 -32.98 54.80
C ILE A 369 -64.70 -33.83 53.67
N GLU A 370 -64.93 -33.24 52.49
CA GLU A 370 -65.47 -33.93 51.30
C GLU A 370 -64.47 -33.89 50.13
N TRP A 371 -63.32 -34.56 50.32
CA TRP A 371 -62.24 -34.55 49.33
C TRP A 371 -62.29 -35.74 48.35
N PRO A 372 -62.17 -35.53 47.02
CA PRO A 372 -62.14 -36.63 46.05
C PRO A 372 -60.91 -37.53 46.21
N ALA A 373 -61.12 -38.85 46.34
CA ALA A 373 -60.06 -39.82 46.59
C ALA A 373 -58.95 -39.87 45.51
N GLU A 374 -59.26 -39.41 44.29
CA GLU A 374 -58.32 -39.40 43.17
C GLU A 374 -57.47 -38.13 43.07
N LEU A 375 -57.85 -37.03 43.74
CA LEU A 375 -57.12 -35.77 43.68
C LEU A 375 -55.98 -35.72 44.69
N THR A 376 -54.77 -35.43 44.20
CA THR A 376 -53.58 -35.29 45.04
C THR A 376 -53.49 -33.86 45.60
N ILE A 377 -53.37 -33.75 46.91
CA ILE A 377 -53.08 -32.48 47.59
C ILE A 377 -51.58 -32.23 47.53
N LEU A 378 -51.17 -31.07 47.01
CA LEU A 378 -49.78 -30.67 46.84
C LEU A 378 -49.45 -29.58 47.86
N VAL A 379 -48.44 -29.80 48.71
CA VAL A 379 -48.07 -28.84 49.77
C VAL A 379 -46.56 -28.64 49.91
N PRO A 380 -46.11 -27.44 50.34
CA PRO A 380 -44.71 -27.05 50.24
C PRO A 380 -43.82 -27.55 51.38
N ASN A 381 -44.37 -28.02 52.50
CA ASN A 381 -43.55 -28.40 53.65
C ASN A 381 -44.29 -29.32 54.63
N GLN A 382 -43.55 -29.82 55.60
CA GLN A 382 -44.05 -30.73 56.62
C GLN A 382 -45.08 -30.08 57.54
N THR A 383 -45.00 -28.78 57.77
CA THR A 383 -45.96 -28.03 58.60
C THR A 383 -47.37 -28.09 57.98
N TRP A 384 -47.47 -27.96 56.66
CA TRP A 384 -48.74 -28.17 55.94
C TRP A 384 -49.25 -29.59 56.06
N LEU A 385 -48.38 -30.60 55.93
CA LEU A 385 -48.78 -32.00 56.10
C LEU A 385 -49.33 -32.27 57.51
N SER A 386 -48.66 -31.78 58.56
CA SER A 386 -49.15 -31.95 59.94
C SER A 386 -50.52 -31.32 60.15
N ARG A 387 -50.78 -30.16 59.53
CA ARG A 387 -52.09 -29.50 59.56
C ARG A 387 -53.16 -30.31 58.81
N ILE A 388 -52.83 -30.85 57.64
CA ILE A 388 -53.72 -31.75 56.88
C ILE A 388 -54.04 -33.01 57.69
N GLN A 389 -53.05 -33.61 58.35
CA GLN A 389 -53.26 -34.80 59.19
C GLN A 389 -54.23 -34.55 60.35
N ALA A 390 -54.20 -33.36 60.96
CA ALA A 390 -55.14 -32.99 62.02
C ALA A 390 -56.56 -32.71 61.50
N ALA A 391 -56.66 -32.13 60.30
CA ALA A 391 -57.94 -31.75 59.68
C ALA A 391 -58.62 -32.91 58.93
N ALA A 392 -57.88 -33.92 58.48
CA ALA A 392 -58.40 -35.01 57.67
C ALA A 392 -59.53 -35.78 58.37
N ARG A 393 -60.63 -35.98 57.63
CA ARG A 393 -61.79 -36.79 58.05
C ARG A 393 -62.08 -37.96 57.09
N SER A 394 -61.38 -38.00 55.96
CA SER A 394 -61.37 -39.09 54.98
C SER A 394 -59.93 -39.38 54.52
N PRO A 395 -59.66 -40.52 53.83
CA PRO A 395 -58.33 -40.80 53.30
C PRO A 395 -57.89 -39.79 52.23
N LEU A 396 -56.72 -39.16 52.40
CA LEU A 396 -56.18 -38.15 51.48
C LEU A 396 -54.87 -38.60 50.85
N LYS A 397 -54.67 -38.30 49.55
CA LYS A 397 -53.38 -38.41 48.86
C LYS A 397 -52.65 -37.07 48.97
N VAL A 398 -51.53 -37.03 49.68
CA VAL A 398 -50.76 -35.79 49.89
C VAL A 398 -49.35 -35.96 49.34
N ALA A 399 -48.89 -35.01 48.53
CA ALA A 399 -47.50 -34.90 48.14
C ALA A 399 -46.88 -33.64 48.76
N VAL A 400 -45.89 -33.86 49.62
CA VAL A 400 -45.07 -32.81 50.20
C VAL A 400 -43.88 -32.58 49.29
N LEU A 401 -43.82 -31.42 48.66
CA LEU A 401 -42.76 -31.02 47.75
C LEU A 401 -42.05 -29.83 48.38
N ASN A 402 -40.89 -30.06 48.99
CA ASN A 402 -40.19 -29.02 49.74
C ASN A 402 -39.23 -28.23 48.83
N PRO A 403 -39.57 -26.99 48.44
CA PRO A 403 -38.77 -26.19 47.51
C PRO A 403 -37.42 -25.75 48.08
N VAL A 404 -37.28 -25.71 49.41
CA VAL A 404 -36.03 -25.33 50.07
C VAL A 404 -35.02 -26.49 50.07
N THR A 405 -35.50 -27.73 50.23
CA THR A 405 -34.63 -28.91 50.35
C THR A 405 -34.59 -29.79 49.09
N GLY A 406 -35.47 -29.52 48.12
CA GLY A 406 -35.65 -30.33 46.90
C GLY A 406 -36.28 -31.70 47.15
N ARG A 407 -36.72 -32.02 48.38
CA ARG A 407 -37.27 -33.33 48.74
C ARG A 407 -38.75 -33.45 48.39
N SER A 408 -39.12 -34.56 47.77
CA SER A 408 -40.50 -34.91 47.43
C SER A 408 -40.92 -36.16 48.18
N THR A 409 -42.08 -36.13 48.84
CA THR A 409 -42.61 -37.26 49.61
C THR A 409 -44.10 -37.42 49.37
N PHE A 410 -44.53 -38.61 48.99
CA PHE A 410 -45.93 -38.94 48.71
C PHE A 410 -46.48 -39.81 49.83
N ILE A 411 -47.56 -39.36 50.47
CA ILE A 411 -48.09 -39.92 51.71
C ILE A 411 -49.60 -40.09 51.57
N ARG A 412 -50.12 -41.19 52.10
CA ARG A 412 -51.57 -41.37 52.30
C ARG A 412 -51.89 -41.04 53.75
N VAL A 413 -52.72 -40.04 53.97
CA VAL A 413 -53.21 -39.65 55.29
C VAL A 413 -54.52 -40.39 55.56
N THR A 414 -54.64 -41.05 56.70
CA THR A 414 -55.86 -41.75 57.16
C THR A 414 -56.55 -40.92 58.25
N ALA A 415 -57.89 -40.94 58.31
CA ALA A 415 -58.63 -40.21 59.34
C ALA A 415 -58.31 -40.74 60.76
N PRO A 416 -58.25 -39.88 61.80
CA PRO A 416 -58.04 -40.33 63.17
C PRO A 416 -59.27 -41.08 63.70
N ASP A 417 -59.06 -42.23 64.34
CA ASP A 417 -60.11 -43.02 65.00
C ASP A 417 -60.83 -42.19 66.08
N VAL A 418 -62.15 -42.04 65.98
CA VAL A 418 -62.97 -41.41 67.01
C VAL A 418 -63.15 -42.40 68.16
N VAL A 419 -62.45 -42.18 69.28
CA VAL A 419 -62.70 -42.89 70.55
C VAL A 419 -63.92 -42.25 71.25
N PRO A 420 -65.02 -42.99 71.53
CA PRO A 420 -66.15 -42.42 72.23
C PRO A 420 -65.88 -42.31 73.74
N VAL A 421 -65.94 -41.08 74.26
CA VAL A 421 -65.94 -40.75 75.69
C VAL A 421 -67.29 -41.18 76.29
N ARG A 422 -67.28 -42.09 77.28
CA ARG A 422 -68.47 -42.42 78.08
C ARG A 422 -68.63 -41.41 79.24
N PRO A 423 -69.83 -40.88 79.49
CA PRO A 423 -70.07 -39.94 80.59
C PRO A 423 -70.29 -40.66 81.93
N ASN A 424 -69.86 -39.99 83.00
CA ASN A 424 -69.98 -40.40 84.40
C ASN A 424 -71.42 -40.29 84.96
N GLY A 425 -71.74 -41.23 85.85
CA GLY A 425 -72.55 -41.04 87.06
C GLY A 425 -73.94 -41.72 87.06
N PRO A 426 -74.60 -41.88 88.23
CA PRO A 426 -74.12 -41.71 89.62
C PRO A 426 -74.48 -42.87 90.58
N ASP A 427 -73.96 -42.76 91.82
CA ASP A 427 -74.32 -43.53 93.02
C ASP A 427 -75.83 -43.61 93.28
N ARG A 428 -76.26 -44.75 93.86
CA ARG A 428 -77.26 -44.86 94.95
C ARG A 428 -77.42 -46.31 95.42
N GLY A 429 -77.33 -46.52 96.74
CA GLY A 429 -78.00 -47.62 97.47
C GLY A 429 -77.09 -48.71 97.99
#